data_AF-A0A1W1XG90-F1
#
_entry.id   AF-A0A1W1XG90-F1
#
_cell.length_a   1.000
_cell.length_b   1.000
_cell.length_c   1.000
_cell.angle_alpha   90.00
_cell.angle_beta   90.00
_cell.angle_gamma   90.00
#
_symmetry.space_group_name_H-M   'P 1'
#
loop_
_entity.id
_entity.type
_entity.pdbx_description
1 polymer ?
#
loop_
_entity_poly.entity_id
_entity_poly.type
_entity_poly.pdbx_seq_one_letter_code
_entity_poly.pdbx_strand_id
1 'polypeptide(L)'
;MTEQRKASKVRSLFIDDLNDYQQSHAEKDYVLIDVREPAEYEAGHIPGAVLLPLSTLEGRVHALDPRKELLFYCASGRRSQAATLLAEDAIPDAKALINLLGGYYAWEGKELVDFPRLTIFHHTDDPRQVLHQAMDLEKGAWLFYSHAQELLKDSPMGETARALVDLERTHAQVLYRLLARHYPEDPLPPFQELFQSLEGSIMEGGTPWPEALGRLQGSAPDDCVPFGELALEIEYASYDLYRNAAVVTVGEPVREIFFDLSAQEKGHVRVIAKTFSKCFPEAHG
;
A
#
# COMPACT_ATOMS: atom_id res chain seq x y z
N MET A 1 24.03 -22.47 -13.56
CA MET A 1 24.57 -21.14 -13.21
C MET A 1 23.72 -20.62 -12.09
N THR A 2 24.28 -20.52 -10.90
CA THR A 2 23.58 -20.07 -9.69
C THR A 2 23.43 -18.55 -9.76
N GLU A 3 22.23 -18.06 -10.02
CA GLU A 3 21.93 -16.64 -9.83
C GLU A 3 22.15 -16.29 -8.35
N GLN A 4 23.20 -15.51 -8.09
CA GLN A 4 23.36 -14.85 -6.81
C GLN A 4 22.17 -13.91 -6.61
N ARG A 5 21.31 -14.21 -5.63
CA ARG A 5 20.25 -13.32 -5.17
C ARG A 5 20.87 -11.95 -4.85
N LYS A 6 20.55 -10.93 -5.65
CA LYS A 6 20.80 -9.53 -5.30
C LYS A 6 19.98 -9.25 -4.02
N ALA A 7 20.62 -8.73 -2.98
CA ALA A 7 19.90 -8.28 -1.79
C ALA A 7 18.83 -7.24 -2.20
N SER A 8 17.65 -7.31 -1.58
CA SER A 8 16.58 -6.34 -1.84
C SER A 8 17.09 -4.93 -1.64
N LYS A 9 16.86 -4.05 -2.62
CA LYS A 9 17.21 -2.63 -2.55
C LYS A 9 16.28 -1.86 -1.62
N VAL A 10 15.08 -2.40 -1.40
CA VAL A 10 14.08 -1.87 -0.48
C VAL A 10 14.24 -2.56 0.88
N ARG A 11 14.36 -1.76 1.94
CA ARG A 11 14.36 -2.24 3.33
C ARG A 11 13.65 -1.25 4.23
N SER A 12 13.35 -1.68 5.45
CA SER A 12 12.75 -0.82 6.47
C SER A 12 13.72 -0.61 7.63
N LEU A 13 13.61 0.54 8.28
CA LEU A 13 14.32 0.92 9.50
C LEU A 13 13.30 1.59 10.44
N PHE A 14 13.38 1.37 11.75
CA PHE A 14 12.55 2.13 12.69
C PHE A 14 13.12 3.54 12.86
N ILE A 15 12.25 4.53 13.05
CA ILE A 15 12.68 5.91 13.24
C ILE A 15 13.59 6.08 14.46
N ASP A 16 13.41 5.23 15.47
CA ASP A 16 14.25 5.21 16.68
C ASP A 16 15.71 4.87 16.35
N ASP A 17 15.95 4.09 15.29
CA ASP A 17 17.28 3.72 14.81
C ASP A 17 17.88 4.79 13.87
N LEU A 18 17.13 5.86 13.55
CA LEU A 18 17.60 6.91 12.61
C LEU A 18 18.85 7.60 13.14
N ASN A 19 18.92 7.87 14.45
CA ASN A 19 20.09 8.53 15.04
C ASN A 19 21.37 7.69 14.88
N ASP A 20 21.28 6.38 15.14
CA ASP A 20 22.40 5.45 14.97
C ASP A 20 22.78 5.30 13.49
N TYR A 21 21.78 5.32 12.60
CA TYR A 21 22.00 5.36 11.16
C TYR A 21 22.78 6.61 10.74
N GLN A 22 22.36 7.80 11.19
CA GLN A 22 23.00 9.07 10.87
C GLN A 22 24.43 9.18 11.46
N GLN A 23 24.69 8.56 12.61
CA GLN A 23 26.03 8.51 13.19
C GLN A 23 26.98 7.56 12.44
N SER A 24 26.44 6.54 11.80
CA SER A 24 27.23 5.53 11.07
C SER A 24 27.41 5.84 9.57
N HIS A 25 26.71 6.85 9.04
CA HIS A 25 26.76 7.23 7.62
C HIS A 25 27.14 8.70 7.47
N ALA A 26 27.96 9.04 6.48
CA ALA A 26 28.24 10.45 6.20
C ALA A 26 27.00 11.12 5.59
N GLU A 27 26.70 12.36 5.99
CA GLU A 27 25.57 13.17 5.47
C GLU A 27 25.46 13.22 3.94
N LYS A 28 26.60 13.12 3.24
CA LYS A 28 26.63 13.13 1.78
C LYS A 28 26.16 11.82 1.14
N ASP A 29 26.12 10.72 1.89
CA ASP A 29 25.86 9.37 1.39
C ASP A 29 24.37 8.98 1.45
N TYR A 30 23.54 9.78 2.12
CA TYR A 30 22.09 9.56 2.22
C TYR A 30 21.29 10.85 1.97
N VAL A 31 19.98 10.69 1.81
CA VAL A 31 18.99 11.78 1.80
C VAL A 31 17.81 11.35 2.64
N LEU A 32 17.47 12.15 3.65
CA LEU A 32 16.23 11.99 4.42
C LEU A 32 15.11 12.75 3.72
N ILE A 33 14.00 12.09 3.45
CA ILE A 33 12.92 12.57 2.57
C ILE A 33 11.61 12.53 3.34
N ASP A 34 11.00 13.69 3.51
CA ASP A 34 9.65 13.82 4.05
C ASP A 34 8.63 13.76 2.91
N VAL A 35 7.76 12.75 2.93
CA VAL A 35 6.72 12.57 1.89
C VAL A 35 5.35 13.08 2.31
N ARG A 36 5.28 13.79 3.44
CA ARG A 36 4.06 14.50 3.87
C ARG A 36 3.78 15.71 2.98
N GLU A 37 2.58 16.27 3.13
CA GLU A 37 2.20 17.48 2.39
C GLU A 37 2.83 18.74 3.02
N PRO A 38 2.99 19.86 2.26
CA PRO A 38 3.72 21.03 2.73
C PRO A 38 3.28 21.57 4.09
N ALA A 39 1.97 21.61 4.34
CA ALA A 39 1.42 22.08 5.62
C ALA A 39 1.91 21.25 6.83
N GLU A 40 2.04 19.92 6.66
CA GLU A 40 2.57 19.06 7.73
C GLU A 40 4.07 19.29 7.96
N TYR A 41 4.85 19.49 6.89
CA TYR A 41 6.29 19.75 6.97
C TYR A 41 6.61 21.11 7.61
N GLU A 42 5.82 22.14 7.27
CA GLU A 42 5.93 23.49 7.82
C GLU A 42 5.55 23.55 9.30
N ALA A 43 4.57 22.75 9.73
CA ALA A 43 4.20 22.61 11.13
C ALA A 43 5.31 21.97 11.99
N GLY A 44 6.17 21.14 11.38
CA GLY A 44 7.33 20.53 12.00
C GLY A 44 7.84 19.35 11.18
N HIS A 45 9.16 19.14 11.14
CA HIS A 45 9.80 18.05 10.37
C HIS A 45 11.10 17.58 11.04
N ILE A 46 11.61 16.43 10.60
CA ILE A 46 12.89 15.90 11.09
C ILE A 46 14.02 16.75 10.50
N PRO A 47 14.95 17.29 11.32
CA PRO A 47 16.03 18.12 10.82
C PRO A 47 16.87 17.42 9.74
N GLY A 48 17.18 18.16 8.66
CA GLY A 48 17.93 17.63 7.52
C GLY A 48 17.07 16.93 6.46
N ALA A 49 15.77 16.75 6.70
CA ALA A 49 14.85 16.23 5.71
C ALA A 49 14.67 17.19 4.52
N VAL A 50 14.50 16.63 3.32
CA VAL A 50 14.01 17.34 2.14
C VAL A 50 12.54 16.99 1.90
N LEU A 51 11.72 18.01 1.65
CA LEU A 51 10.30 17.81 1.34
C LEU A 51 10.12 17.30 -0.11
N LEU A 52 9.51 16.13 -0.25
CA LEU A 52 9.09 15.55 -1.53
C LEU A 52 7.73 14.87 -1.34
N PRO A 53 6.61 15.64 -1.39
CA PRO A 53 5.29 15.13 -1.05
C PRO A 53 4.92 13.92 -1.91
N LEU A 54 4.29 12.91 -1.30
CA LEU A 54 3.91 11.66 -1.96
C LEU A 54 3.08 11.94 -3.24
N SER A 55 2.20 12.94 -3.20
CA SER A 55 1.37 13.38 -4.34
C SER A 55 2.14 13.82 -5.57
N THR A 56 3.40 14.24 -5.42
CA THR A 56 4.29 14.70 -6.51
C THR A 56 5.51 13.82 -6.73
N LEU A 57 5.69 12.78 -5.90
CA LEU A 57 6.92 11.99 -5.82
C LEU A 57 7.27 11.32 -7.15
N GLU A 58 6.30 10.66 -7.79
CA GLU A 58 6.52 9.92 -9.05
C GLU A 58 7.16 10.79 -10.15
N GLY A 59 6.75 12.06 -10.26
CA GLY A 59 7.29 12.98 -11.26
C GLY A 59 8.60 13.67 -10.87
N ARG A 60 9.00 13.62 -9.60
CA ARG A 60 10.10 14.42 -9.06
C ARG A 60 11.25 13.61 -8.46
N VAL A 61 11.03 12.33 -8.16
CA VAL A 61 12.02 11.43 -7.54
C VAL A 61 13.29 11.26 -8.39
N HIS A 62 13.20 11.43 -9.71
CA HIS A 62 14.36 11.41 -10.62
C HIS A 62 15.38 12.53 -10.37
N ALA A 63 15.01 13.58 -9.63
CA ALA A 63 15.93 14.65 -9.23
C ALA A 63 16.87 14.23 -8.09
N LEU A 64 16.59 13.11 -7.41
CA LEU A 64 17.43 12.57 -6.34
C LEU A 64 18.64 11.84 -6.94
N ASP A 65 19.79 11.87 -6.24
CA ASP A 65 20.98 11.12 -6.65
C ASP A 65 20.79 9.62 -6.32
N PRO A 66 20.64 8.73 -7.32
CA PRO A 66 20.39 7.31 -7.07
C PRO A 66 21.59 6.60 -6.42
N ARG A 67 22.77 7.24 -6.34
CA ARG A 67 23.96 6.68 -5.67
C ARG A 67 23.91 6.87 -4.15
N LYS A 68 22.99 7.70 -3.64
CA LYS A 68 22.75 7.87 -2.21
C LYS A 68 21.71 6.88 -1.70
N GLU A 69 21.73 6.61 -0.41
CA GLU A 69 20.62 5.91 0.25
C GLU A 69 19.47 6.89 0.47
N LEU A 70 18.26 6.52 0.04
CA LEU A 70 17.09 7.39 0.10
C LEU A 70 16.17 6.89 1.21
N LEU A 71 16.05 7.67 2.29
CA LEU A 71 15.26 7.36 3.47
C LEU A 71 13.96 8.14 3.41
N PHE A 72 12.82 7.46 3.32
CA PHE A 72 11.51 8.08 3.22
C PHE A 72 10.78 7.95 4.55
N TYR A 73 10.20 9.04 5.05
CA TYR A 73 9.28 9.01 6.19
C TYR A 73 8.02 9.83 5.91
N CYS A 74 6.92 9.48 6.58
CA CYS A 74 5.72 10.29 6.63
C CYS A 74 5.26 10.47 8.08
N ALA A 75 3.97 10.73 8.35
CA ALA A 75 3.48 10.81 9.73
C ALA A 75 3.65 9.50 10.50
N SER A 76 3.16 8.38 9.95
CA SER A 76 3.06 7.07 10.62
C SER A 76 3.94 5.96 10.00
N GLY A 77 4.39 6.13 8.76
CA GLY A 77 5.11 5.13 7.98
C GLY A 77 4.35 4.59 6.75
N ARG A 78 3.03 4.83 6.66
CA ARG A 78 2.17 4.32 5.56
C ARG A 78 2.45 4.98 4.21
N ARG A 79 2.44 6.32 4.17
CA ARG A 79 2.75 7.08 2.94
C ARG A 79 4.20 6.87 2.49
N SER A 80 5.14 6.70 3.43
CA SER A 80 6.54 6.43 3.08
C SER A 80 6.76 5.00 2.55
N GLN A 81 5.96 4.03 2.98
CA GLN A 81 5.94 2.71 2.38
C GLN A 81 5.50 2.78 0.90
N ALA A 82 4.41 3.49 0.62
CA ALA A 82 3.98 3.77 -0.75
C ALA A 82 5.06 4.54 -1.54
N ALA A 83 5.70 5.54 -0.93
CA ALA A 83 6.81 6.28 -1.55
C ALA A 83 7.97 5.37 -1.96
N THR A 84 8.39 4.44 -1.10
CA THR A 84 9.47 3.49 -1.44
C THR A 84 9.08 2.57 -2.59
N LEU A 85 7.83 2.10 -2.63
CA LEU A 85 7.31 1.27 -3.71
C LEU A 85 7.28 2.02 -5.06
N LEU A 86 6.88 3.29 -5.05
CA LEU A 86 6.87 4.13 -6.26
C LEU A 86 8.27 4.53 -6.70
N ALA A 87 9.16 4.82 -5.75
CA ALA A 87 10.56 5.12 -6.03
C ALA A 87 11.28 3.92 -6.67
N GLU A 88 10.99 2.69 -6.24
CA GLU A 88 11.60 1.49 -6.83
C GLU A 88 11.38 1.39 -8.35
N ASP A 89 10.18 1.77 -8.83
CA ASP A 89 9.89 1.80 -10.27
C ASP A 89 10.56 2.97 -10.98
N ALA A 90 10.55 4.15 -10.35
CA ALA A 90 11.02 5.37 -10.98
C ALA A 90 12.56 5.45 -11.03
N ILE A 91 13.26 4.86 -10.06
CA ILE A 91 14.73 4.88 -9.96
C ILE A 91 15.28 3.46 -9.77
N PRO A 92 15.19 2.59 -10.79
CA PRO A 92 15.57 1.17 -10.69
C PRO A 92 17.05 0.96 -10.34
N ASP A 93 17.90 1.96 -10.58
CA ASP A 93 19.33 1.96 -10.26
C ASP A 93 19.68 2.54 -8.88
N ALA A 94 18.68 2.87 -8.05
CA ALA A 94 18.91 3.35 -6.69
C ALA A 94 19.82 2.39 -5.88
N LYS A 95 20.70 2.98 -5.06
CA LYS A 95 21.61 2.28 -4.15
C LYS A 95 20.82 1.56 -3.05
N ALA A 96 19.93 2.28 -2.38
CA ALA A 96 19.00 1.75 -1.39
C ALA A 96 17.78 2.66 -1.26
N LEU A 97 16.61 2.06 -1.05
CA LEU A 97 15.36 2.73 -0.72
C LEU A 97 14.95 2.25 0.67
N ILE A 98 14.82 3.16 1.62
CA ILE A 98 14.63 2.83 3.03
C ILE A 98 13.31 3.46 3.50
N ASN A 99 12.36 2.64 3.95
CA ASN A 99 11.15 3.13 4.60
C ASN A 99 11.43 3.30 6.10
N LEU A 100 11.18 4.50 6.63
CA LEU A 100 11.27 4.79 8.05
C LEU A 100 9.93 4.52 8.74
N LEU A 101 9.85 3.35 9.37
CA LEU A 101 8.72 2.92 10.20
C LEU A 101 8.65 3.81 11.45
N GLY A 102 7.46 4.16 11.92
CA GLY A 102 7.34 5.13 13.00
C GLY A 102 6.95 6.52 12.50
N GLY A 103 7.58 6.93 11.39
CA GLY A 103 7.42 8.25 10.83
C GLY A 103 7.70 9.38 11.83
N TYR A 104 7.14 10.55 11.55
CA TYR A 104 7.24 11.74 12.37
C TYR A 104 6.57 11.59 13.74
N TYR A 105 5.53 10.76 13.87
CA TYR A 105 4.86 10.53 15.15
C TYR A 105 5.76 9.87 16.18
N ALA A 106 6.44 8.78 15.80
CA ALA A 106 7.39 8.14 16.71
C ALA A 106 8.62 9.04 16.98
N TRP A 107 9.05 9.86 16.01
CA TRP A 107 10.07 10.90 16.24
C TRP A 107 9.66 11.92 17.32
N GLU A 108 8.37 12.28 17.38
CA GLU A 108 7.82 13.14 18.45
C GLU A 108 7.52 12.38 19.77
N GLY A 109 7.88 11.10 19.86
CA GLY A 109 7.63 10.27 21.04
C GLY A 109 6.16 9.85 21.21
N LYS A 110 5.35 9.88 20.15
CA LYS A 110 3.97 9.37 20.17
C LYS A 110 3.98 7.87 19.95
N GLU A 111 3.20 7.13 20.74
CA GLU A 111 2.99 5.70 20.51
C GLU A 111 2.22 5.49 19.20
N LEU A 112 2.77 4.66 18.32
CA LEU A 112 2.04 4.17 17.16
C LEU A 112 1.18 2.98 17.57
N VAL A 113 -0.10 3.04 17.22
CA VAL A 113 -1.04 1.93 17.35
C VAL A 113 -1.12 1.24 15.99
N ASP A 114 -0.80 -0.06 16.01
CA ASP A 114 -0.91 -1.04 14.93
C ASP A 114 0.07 -0.92 13.75
N PHE A 115 1.02 -1.87 13.73
CA PHE A 115 1.74 -2.29 12.53
C PHE A 115 1.02 -3.49 11.89
N PRO A 116 0.87 -3.51 10.56
CA PRO A 116 0.17 -4.59 9.87
C PRO A 116 0.90 -5.93 10.02
N ARG A 117 0.11 -7.01 10.20
CA ARG A 117 0.60 -8.39 10.26
C ARG A 117 0.45 -9.04 8.89
N LEU A 118 1.50 -9.00 8.09
CA LEU A 118 1.55 -9.60 6.76
C LEU A 118 1.67 -11.12 6.84
N THR A 119 0.57 -11.82 7.13
CA THR A 119 0.47 -13.26 6.82
C THR A 119 -0.99 -13.65 6.66
N ILE A 120 -1.40 -13.94 5.42
CA ILE A 120 -2.81 -14.19 5.09
C ILE A 120 -2.97 -15.54 4.40
N PHE A 121 -2.14 -15.85 3.40
CA PHE A 121 -2.18 -17.18 2.78
C PHE A 121 -1.64 -18.24 3.73
N HIS A 122 -2.48 -19.25 4.03
CA HIS A 122 -2.00 -20.50 4.59
C HIS A 122 -1.21 -21.24 3.50
N HIS A 123 -0.08 -21.87 3.86
CA HIS A 123 0.64 -22.74 2.94
C HIS A 123 -0.28 -23.87 2.48
N THR A 124 -0.75 -23.80 1.23
CA THR A 124 -1.57 -24.82 0.59
C THR A 124 -0.97 -25.15 -0.78
N ASP A 125 -0.90 -26.43 -1.09
CA ASP A 125 -0.42 -26.92 -2.38
C ASP A 125 -1.53 -26.91 -3.45
N ASP A 126 -2.75 -26.48 -3.11
CA ASP A 126 -3.91 -26.43 -4.01
C ASP A 126 -4.16 -24.99 -4.51
N PRO A 127 -3.83 -24.66 -5.77
CA PRO A 127 -4.00 -23.31 -6.29
C PRO A 127 -5.46 -22.85 -6.33
N ARG A 128 -6.45 -23.77 -6.27
CA ARG A 128 -7.87 -23.41 -6.16
C ARG A 128 -8.17 -22.72 -4.85
N GLN A 129 -7.59 -23.20 -3.75
CA GLN A 129 -7.76 -22.59 -2.44
C GLN A 129 -7.11 -21.21 -2.39
N VAL A 130 -5.93 -21.04 -3.00
CA VAL A 130 -5.27 -19.74 -3.10
C VAL A 130 -6.14 -18.75 -3.87
N LEU A 131 -6.70 -19.15 -5.01
CA LEU A 131 -7.56 -18.28 -5.83
C LEU A 131 -8.88 -17.96 -5.14
N HIS A 132 -9.49 -18.92 -4.43
CA HIS A 132 -10.70 -18.68 -3.65
C HIS A 132 -10.42 -17.74 -2.47
N GLN A 133 -9.30 -17.95 -1.77
CA GLN A 133 -8.89 -17.09 -0.67
C GLN A 133 -8.60 -15.67 -1.16
N ALA A 134 -7.88 -15.51 -2.28
CA ALA A 134 -7.67 -14.21 -2.91
C ALA A 134 -9.00 -13.50 -3.18
N MET A 135 -9.98 -14.20 -3.75
CA MET A 135 -11.29 -13.62 -4.05
C MET A 135 -12.09 -13.23 -2.77
N ASP A 136 -11.90 -13.95 -1.66
CA ASP A 136 -12.50 -13.60 -0.37
C ASP A 136 -11.81 -12.37 0.26
N LEU A 137 -10.52 -12.17 0.02
CA LEU A 137 -9.81 -10.94 0.43
C LEU A 137 -10.30 -9.72 -0.36
N GLU A 138 -10.43 -9.87 -1.69
CA GLU A 138 -11.00 -8.84 -2.57
C GLU A 138 -12.42 -8.46 -2.11
N LYS A 139 -13.18 -9.46 -1.62
CA LYS A 139 -14.50 -9.23 -1.02
C LYS A 139 -14.40 -8.38 0.24
N GLY A 140 -13.40 -8.63 1.09
CA GLY A 140 -13.11 -7.83 2.28
C GLY A 140 -12.79 -6.36 1.95
N ALA A 141 -11.86 -6.10 1.03
CA ALA A 141 -11.55 -4.73 0.59
C ALA A 141 -12.77 -4.08 -0.08
N TRP A 142 -13.50 -4.81 -0.93
CA TRP A 142 -14.74 -4.34 -1.53
C TRP A 142 -15.77 -3.93 -0.46
N LEU A 143 -15.94 -4.71 0.60
CA LEU A 143 -16.82 -4.37 1.73
C LEU A 143 -16.34 -3.10 2.44
N PHE A 144 -15.05 -2.99 2.74
CA PHE A 144 -14.48 -1.79 3.35
C PHE A 144 -14.76 -0.54 2.51
N TYR A 145 -14.35 -0.53 1.25
CA TYR A 145 -14.52 0.62 0.36
C TYR A 145 -15.99 0.95 0.13
N SER A 146 -16.86 -0.07 0.05
CA SER A 146 -18.31 0.13 -0.12
C SER A 146 -18.95 0.88 1.04
N HIS A 147 -18.43 0.71 2.26
CA HIS A 147 -18.89 1.47 3.43
C HIS A 147 -18.16 2.80 3.57
N ALA A 148 -16.85 2.83 3.29
CA ALA A 148 -16.03 4.04 3.41
C ALA A 148 -16.47 5.13 2.42
N GLN A 149 -16.87 4.76 1.19
CA GLN A 149 -17.35 5.74 0.20
C GLN A 149 -18.56 6.57 0.68
N GLU A 150 -19.42 6.00 1.53
CA GLU A 150 -20.58 6.69 2.08
C GLU A 150 -20.17 7.73 3.13
N LEU A 151 -19.14 7.41 3.93
CA LEU A 151 -18.55 8.33 4.91
C LEU A 151 -17.82 9.48 4.20
N LEU A 152 -17.23 9.21 3.04
CA LEU A 152 -16.34 10.11 2.32
C LEU A 152 -17.02 10.83 1.16
N LYS A 153 -18.33 10.70 0.99
CA LYS A 153 -19.08 11.14 -0.20
C LYS A 153 -18.79 12.59 -0.61
N ASP A 154 -18.61 13.48 0.37
CA ASP A 154 -18.38 14.91 0.21
C ASP A 154 -16.90 15.31 0.41
N SER A 155 -16.03 14.34 0.70
CA SER A 155 -14.60 14.56 0.90
C SER A 155 -13.82 14.53 -0.43
N PRO A 156 -12.62 15.13 -0.47
CA PRO A 156 -11.73 15.04 -1.64
C PRO A 156 -11.35 13.61 -2.08
N MET A 157 -11.47 12.61 -1.19
CA MET A 157 -11.20 11.19 -1.47
C MET A 157 -12.45 10.40 -1.88
N GLY A 158 -13.65 11.01 -1.90
CA GLY A 158 -14.90 10.30 -2.17
C GLY A 158 -14.96 9.64 -3.56
N GLU A 159 -14.41 10.30 -4.58
CA GLU A 159 -14.28 9.70 -5.93
C GLU A 159 -13.27 8.55 -5.96
N THR A 160 -12.16 8.68 -5.23
CA THR A 160 -11.17 7.60 -5.11
C THR A 160 -11.76 6.38 -4.42
N ALA A 161 -12.51 6.56 -3.32
CA ALA A 161 -13.19 5.46 -2.65
C ALA A 161 -14.19 4.74 -3.57
N ARG A 162 -15.01 5.48 -4.34
CA ARG A 162 -15.93 4.91 -5.34
C ARG A 162 -15.19 4.10 -6.41
N ALA A 163 -14.08 4.62 -6.92
CA ALA A 163 -13.30 3.92 -7.94
C ALA A 163 -12.72 2.60 -7.40
N LEU A 164 -12.22 2.59 -6.16
CA LEU A 164 -11.69 1.38 -5.53
C LEU A 164 -12.75 0.28 -5.38
N VAL A 165 -14.00 0.63 -5.03
CA VAL A 165 -15.11 -0.34 -5.00
C VAL A 165 -15.27 -1.10 -6.32
N ASP A 166 -15.21 -0.40 -7.45
CA ASP A 166 -15.36 -1.03 -8.76
C ASP A 166 -14.13 -1.88 -9.14
N LEU A 167 -12.95 -1.47 -8.68
CA LEU A 167 -11.68 -2.17 -8.93
C LEU A 167 -11.62 -3.52 -8.19
N GLU A 168 -11.91 -3.57 -6.88
CA GLU A 168 -11.85 -4.83 -6.12
C GLU A 168 -12.88 -5.85 -6.61
N ARG A 169 -14.07 -5.37 -7.02
CA ARG A 169 -15.04 -6.26 -7.65
C ARG A 169 -14.51 -6.82 -8.98
N THR A 170 -13.73 -6.04 -9.71
CA THR A 170 -13.12 -6.46 -10.98
C THR A 170 -12.02 -7.50 -10.75
N HIS A 171 -11.19 -7.32 -9.73
CA HIS A 171 -10.19 -8.31 -9.32
C HIS A 171 -10.83 -9.65 -8.94
N ALA A 172 -11.87 -9.63 -8.10
CA ALA A 172 -12.64 -10.83 -7.76
C ALA A 172 -13.22 -11.54 -9.00
N GLN A 173 -13.68 -10.78 -10.01
CA GLN A 173 -14.15 -11.37 -11.28
C GLN A 173 -13.04 -12.03 -12.08
N VAL A 174 -11.84 -11.46 -12.10
CA VAL A 174 -10.67 -12.05 -12.78
C VAL A 174 -10.31 -13.39 -12.11
N LEU A 175 -10.23 -13.42 -10.79
CA LEU A 175 -9.97 -14.63 -10.00
C LEU A 175 -11.04 -15.71 -10.22
N TYR A 176 -12.32 -15.34 -10.23
CA TYR A 176 -13.42 -16.23 -10.57
C TYR A 176 -13.27 -16.85 -11.96
N ARG A 177 -12.97 -16.03 -12.98
CA ARG A 177 -12.79 -16.51 -14.36
C ARG A 177 -11.61 -17.47 -14.46
N LEU A 178 -10.56 -17.27 -13.66
CA LEU A 178 -9.44 -18.20 -13.61
C LEU A 178 -9.82 -19.55 -13.02
N LEU A 179 -10.50 -19.54 -11.88
CA LEU A 179 -11.01 -20.76 -11.27
C LEU A 179 -11.87 -21.54 -12.28
N ALA A 180 -12.87 -20.88 -12.88
CA ALA A 180 -13.77 -21.52 -13.84
C ALA A 180 -13.05 -22.05 -15.10
N ARG A 181 -12.01 -21.35 -15.58
CA ARG A 181 -11.29 -21.73 -16.81
C ARG A 181 -10.32 -22.89 -16.58
N HIS A 182 -9.62 -22.89 -15.46
CA HIS A 182 -8.55 -23.86 -15.20
C HIS A 182 -9.01 -25.09 -14.44
N TYR A 183 -10.18 -25.04 -13.78
CA TYR A 183 -10.75 -26.14 -13.01
C TYR A 183 -12.22 -26.42 -13.41
N PRO A 184 -12.50 -26.71 -14.69
CA PRO A 184 -13.87 -26.93 -15.18
C PRO A 184 -14.57 -28.15 -14.58
N GLU A 185 -13.82 -29.06 -13.97
CA GLU A 185 -14.32 -30.22 -13.24
C GLU A 185 -15.03 -29.87 -11.92
N ASP A 186 -14.88 -28.63 -11.44
CA ASP A 186 -15.52 -28.09 -10.23
C ASP A 186 -16.40 -26.88 -10.59
N PRO A 187 -17.66 -27.11 -11.03
CA PRO A 187 -18.50 -26.03 -11.55
C PRO A 187 -18.86 -25.00 -10.48
N LEU A 188 -18.50 -23.74 -10.73
CA LEU A 188 -18.84 -22.63 -9.86
C LEU A 188 -20.28 -22.14 -10.09
N PRO A 189 -20.97 -21.65 -9.04
CA PRO A 189 -22.21 -20.89 -9.23
C PRO A 189 -21.92 -19.57 -9.96
N PRO A 190 -22.93 -18.89 -10.52
CA PRO A 190 -22.74 -17.58 -11.16
C PRO A 190 -21.96 -16.62 -10.26
N PHE A 191 -21.04 -15.84 -10.83
CA PHE A 191 -20.15 -14.94 -10.08
C PHE A 191 -20.87 -14.13 -8.99
N GLN A 192 -22.04 -13.56 -9.30
CA GLN A 192 -22.82 -12.77 -8.35
C GLN A 192 -23.20 -13.58 -7.10
N GLU A 193 -23.62 -14.82 -7.27
CA GLU A 193 -24.01 -15.73 -6.19
C GLU A 193 -22.78 -16.15 -5.38
N LEU A 194 -21.70 -16.55 -6.06
CA LEU A 194 -20.45 -16.91 -5.38
C LEU A 194 -19.92 -15.73 -4.56
N PHE A 195 -19.78 -14.56 -5.16
CA PHE A 195 -19.24 -13.36 -4.53
C PHE A 195 -20.12 -12.82 -3.39
N GLN A 196 -21.42 -13.13 -3.39
CA GLN A 196 -22.31 -12.84 -2.27
C GLN A 196 -22.19 -13.87 -1.14
N SER A 197 -21.80 -15.09 -1.46
CA SER A 197 -21.60 -16.17 -0.48
C SER A 197 -20.26 -16.09 0.25
N LEU A 198 -19.27 -15.40 -0.33
CA LEU A 198 -17.98 -15.11 0.32
C LEU A 198 -18.17 -14.29 1.59
N GLU A 199 -17.43 -14.65 2.64
CA GLU A 199 -17.53 -13.98 3.94
C GLU A 199 -16.93 -12.58 3.88
N GLY A 200 -15.78 -12.43 3.21
CA GLY A 200 -15.01 -11.19 3.23
C GLY A 200 -14.63 -10.75 4.64
N SER A 201 -14.34 -11.71 5.53
CA SER A 201 -14.14 -11.46 6.95
C SER A 201 -12.91 -10.58 7.24
N ILE A 202 -11.91 -10.62 6.38
CA ILE A 202 -10.67 -9.84 6.45
C ILE A 202 -10.33 -9.26 5.07
N MET A 203 -9.60 -8.16 5.07
CA MET A 203 -8.99 -7.56 3.89
C MET A 203 -7.57 -8.08 3.69
N GLU A 204 -6.97 -7.71 2.57
CA GLU A 204 -5.54 -7.73 2.35
C GLU A 204 -4.83 -6.94 3.47
N GLY A 205 -3.74 -7.50 3.98
CA GLY A 205 -3.11 -7.12 5.26
C GLY A 205 -3.63 -7.88 6.49
N GLY A 206 -4.72 -8.63 6.38
CA GLY A 206 -5.24 -9.52 7.43
C GLY A 206 -6.15 -8.83 8.46
N THR A 207 -6.50 -7.57 8.23
CA THR A 207 -7.36 -6.78 9.12
C THR A 207 -8.84 -6.99 8.78
N PRO A 208 -9.72 -7.24 9.76
CA PRO A 208 -11.16 -7.22 9.53
C PRO A 208 -11.64 -5.85 9.04
N TRP A 209 -12.42 -5.82 7.96
CA TRP A 209 -12.93 -4.55 7.42
C TRP A 209 -13.75 -3.70 8.42
N PRO A 210 -14.54 -4.27 9.37
CA PRO A 210 -15.26 -3.44 10.33
C PRO A 210 -14.32 -2.72 11.30
N GLU A 211 -13.20 -3.35 11.64
CA GLU A 211 -12.17 -2.75 12.49
C GLU A 211 -11.53 -1.56 11.77
N ALA A 212 -11.14 -1.75 10.51
CA ALA A 212 -10.57 -0.72 9.66
C ALA A 212 -11.55 0.46 9.47
N LEU A 213 -12.84 0.18 9.26
CA LEU A 213 -13.88 1.20 9.18
C LEU A 213 -14.04 1.97 10.50
N GLY A 214 -13.95 1.29 11.64
CA GLY A 214 -13.98 1.89 12.98
C GLY A 214 -12.87 2.92 13.20
N ARG A 215 -11.68 2.70 12.60
CA ARG A 215 -10.56 3.66 12.65
C ARG A 215 -10.90 4.99 11.94
N LEU A 216 -11.78 4.97 10.93
CA LEU A 216 -12.21 6.18 10.23
C LEU A 216 -13.26 6.99 11.01
N GLN A 217 -14.13 6.32 11.77
CA GLN A 217 -15.25 6.96 12.46
C GLN A 217 -14.83 7.96 13.56
N GLY A 218 -13.58 7.93 14.01
CA GLY A 218 -13.01 8.91 14.94
C GLY A 218 -12.47 10.20 14.29
N SER A 219 -12.49 10.28 12.97
CA SER A 219 -11.88 11.38 12.20
C SER A 219 -12.90 12.50 11.91
N ALA A 220 -12.41 13.72 11.68
CA ALA A 220 -13.28 14.82 11.26
C ALA A 220 -13.88 14.53 9.87
N PRO A 221 -15.15 14.90 9.60
CA PRO A 221 -15.81 14.60 8.32
C PRO A 221 -15.07 15.12 7.07
N ASP A 222 -14.34 16.23 7.22
CA ASP A 222 -13.58 16.87 6.13
C ASP A 222 -12.12 16.36 6.05
N ASP A 223 -11.67 15.58 7.04
CA ASP A 223 -10.32 15.03 7.08
C ASP A 223 -10.27 13.69 6.33
N CYS A 224 -9.80 13.75 5.07
CA CYS A 224 -9.65 12.57 4.24
C CYS A 224 -8.27 11.88 4.35
N VAL A 225 -7.35 12.41 5.17
CA VAL A 225 -6.01 11.83 5.36
C VAL A 225 -6.07 10.43 5.99
N PRO A 226 -6.87 10.16 7.05
CA PRO A 226 -6.97 8.84 7.65
C PRO A 226 -7.44 7.76 6.67
N PHE A 227 -8.41 8.10 5.80
CA PHE A 227 -8.83 7.19 4.74
C PHE A 227 -7.71 6.94 3.74
N GLY A 228 -7.07 7.99 3.24
CA GLY A 228 -5.98 7.84 2.28
C GLY A 228 -4.85 6.97 2.83
N GLU A 229 -4.48 7.14 4.10
CA GLU A 229 -3.45 6.34 4.75
C GLU A 229 -3.86 4.86 4.89
N LEU A 230 -5.11 4.59 5.27
CA LEU A 230 -5.62 3.22 5.40
C LEU A 230 -5.77 2.55 4.03
N ALA A 231 -6.24 3.27 3.01
CA ALA A 231 -6.30 2.75 1.64
C ALA A 231 -4.89 2.41 1.13
N LEU A 232 -3.88 3.26 1.35
CA LEU A 232 -2.50 2.92 1.00
C LEU A 232 -1.98 1.66 1.69
N GLU A 233 -2.36 1.45 2.96
CA GLU A 233 -1.99 0.24 3.71
C GLU A 233 -2.61 -1.01 3.07
N ILE A 234 -3.90 -0.97 2.74
CA ILE A 234 -4.62 -2.06 2.08
C ILE A 234 -3.99 -2.37 0.72
N GLU A 235 -3.91 -1.38 -0.18
CA GLU A 235 -3.40 -1.57 -1.54
C GLU A 235 -1.92 -2.03 -1.57
N TYR A 236 -1.09 -1.54 -0.65
CA TYR A 236 0.28 -2.02 -0.52
C TYR A 236 0.30 -3.48 -0.05
N ALA A 237 -0.54 -3.84 0.91
CA ALA A 237 -0.64 -5.21 1.37
C ALA A 237 -1.15 -6.14 0.26
N SER A 238 -2.11 -5.71 -0.55
CA SER A 238 -2.58 -6.42 -1.75
C SER A 238 -1.44 -6.63 -2.76
N TYR A 239 -0.68 -5.57 -3.06
CA TYR A 239 0.50 -5.65 -3.92
C TYR A 239 1.50 -6.71 -3.44
N ASP A 240 1.92 -6.64 -2.18
CA ASP A 240 2.90 -7.56 -1.60
C ASP A 240 2.37 -8.99 -1.57
N LEU A 241 1.11 -9.15 -1.18
CA LEU A 241 0.40 -10.42 -1.14
C LEU A 241 0.40 -11.09 -2.52
N TYR A 242 -0.02 -10.39 -3.57
CA TYR A 242 -0.08 -10.95 -4.93
C TYR A 242 1.30 -11.15 -5.54
N ARG A 243 2.25 -10.25 -5.27
CA ARG A 243 3.63 -10.40 -5.72
C ARG A 243 4.25 -11.66 -5.12
N ASN A 244 4.01 -11.92 -3.84
CA ASN A 244 4.48 -13.13 -3.15
C ASN A 244 3.74 -14.38 -3.64
N ALA A 245 2.42 -14.31 -3.83
CA ALA A 245 1.62 -15.39 -4.42
C ALA A 245 2.15 -15.82 -5.79
N ALA A 246 2.49 -14.86 -6.65
CA ALA A 246 3.07 -15.15 -7.97
C ALA A 246 4.41 -15.90 -7.86
N VAL A 247 5.25 -15.57 -6.88
CA VAL A 247 6.56 -16.24 -6.68
C VAL A 247 6.40 -17.68 -6.21
N VAL A 248 5.41 -17.94 -5.34
CA VAL A 248 5.20 -19.28 -4.76
C VAL A 248 4.28 -20.17 -5.58
N THR A 249 3.45 -19.60 -6.46
CA THR A 249 2.50 -20.36 -7.29
C THR A 249 3.22 -21.12 -8.39
N VAL A 250 2.96 -22.42 -8.47
CA VAL A 250 3.45 -23.28 -9.57
C VAL A 250 2.43 -23.29 -10.72
N GLY A 251 2.85 -22.83 -11.90
CA GLY A 251 2.05 -22.86 -13.13
C GLY A 251 1.91 -21.49 -13.82
N GLU A 252 2.27 -21.42 -15.10
CA GLU A 252 2.39 -20.17 -15.87
C GLU A 252 1.13 -19.28 -15.91
N PRO A 253 -0.11 -19.78 -16.15
CA PRO A 253 -1.24 -18.87 -16.30
C PRO A 253 -1.67 -18.17 -15.01
N VAL A 254 -1.59 -18.86 -13.87
CA VAL A 254 -1.99 -18.31 -12.57
C VAL A 254 -0.91 -17.37 -12.04
N ARG A 255 0.36 -17.76 -12.21
CA ARG A 255 1.52 -16.94 -11.86
C ARG A 255 1.51 -15.56 -12.52
N GLU A 256 1.32 -15.51 -13.84
CA GLU A 256 1.31 -14.24 -14.57
C GLU A 256 0.16 -13.34 -14.13
N ILE A 257 -1.00 -13.89 -13.80
CA ILE A 257 -2.13 -13.08 -13.36
C ILE A 257 -1.92 -12.52 -11.96
N PHE A 258 -1.25 -13.24 -11.05
CA PHE A 258 -0.85 -12.64 -9.78
C PHE A 258 0.18 -11.51 -9.98
N PHE A 259 1.05 -11.58 -11.00
CA PHE A 259 1.86 -10.42 -11.36
C PHE A 259 1.01 -9.26 -11.90
N ASP A 260 0.05 -9.53 -12.78
CA ASP A 260 -0.85 -8.50 -13.33
C ASP A 260 -1.72 -7.85 -12.25
N LEU A 261 -2.22 -8.62 -11.28
CA LEU A 261 -2.96 -8.11 -10.12
C LEU A 261 -2.04 -7.24 -9.26
N SER A 262 -0.84 -7.73 -8.90
CA SER A 262 0.11 -6.92 -8.14
C SER A 262 0.45 -5.58 -8.85
N ALA A 263 0.56 -5.58 -10.17
CA ALA A 263 0.78 -4.35 -10.94
C ALA A 263 -0.43 -3.40 -10.90
N GLN A 264 -1.67 -3.93 -10.88
CA GLN A 264 -2.91 -3.16 -10.71
C GLN A 264 -2.99 -2.54 -9.32
N GLU A 265 -2.69 -3.28 -8.24
CA GLU A 265 -2.65 -2.72 -6.87
C GLU A 265 -1.63 -1.59 -6.75
N LYS A 266 -0.46 -1.75 -7.38
CA LYS A 266 0.52 -0.67 -7.46
C LYS A 266 -0.02 0.54 -8.22
N GLY A 267 -0.90 0.33 -9.20
CA GLY A 267 -1.68 1.37 -9.87
C GLY A 267 -2.63 2.09 -8.91
N HIS A 268 -3.34 1.37 -8.05
CA HIS A 268 -4.23 1.95 -7.05
C HIS A 268 -3.47 2.82 -6.05
N VAL A 269 -2.32 2.34 -5.56
CA VAL A 269 -1.38 3.11 -4.74
C VAL A 269 -1.05 4.46 -5.39
N ARG A 270 -0.77 4.49 -6.71
CA ARG A 270 -0.49 5.75 -7.44
C ARG A 270 -1.70 6.69 -7.47
N VAL A 271 -2.91 6.15 -7.67
CA VAL A 271 -4.14 6.94 -7.72
C VAL A 271 -4.40 7.58 -6.36
N ILE A 272 -4.31 6.80 -5.28
CA ILE A 272 -4.49 7.30 -3.90
C ILE A 272 -3.42 8.35 -3.57
N ALA A 273 -2.14 8.06 -3.87
CA ALA A 273 -1.02 8.98 -3.67
C ALA A 273 -1.28 10.36 -4.28
N LYS A 274 -1.75 10.41 -5.53
CA LYS A 274 -2.05 11.66 -6.25
C LYS A 274 -3.20 12.46 -5.66
N THR A 275 -4.11 11.82 -4.91
CA THR A 275 -5.26 12.50 -4.32
C THR A 275 -4.93 13.19 -3.00
N PHE A 276 -3.84 12.82 -2.30
CA PHE A 276 -3.50 13.37 -0.98
C PHE A 276 -3.42 14.88 -0.94
N SER A 277 -2.87 15.54 -1.97
CA SER A 277 -2.76 17.00 -2.01
C SER A 277 -4.12 17.69 -1.89
N LYS A 278 -5.22 17.03 -2.31
CA LYS A 278 -6.57 17.59 -2.18
C LYS A 278 -7.13 17.54 -0.76
N CYS A 279 -6.56 16.70 0.12
CA CYS A 279 -6.92 16.65 1.54
C CYS A 279 -6.33 17.82 2.34
N PHE A 280 -5.42 18.60 1.76
CA PHE A 280 -4.79 19.76 2.37
C PHE A 280 -5.08 21.00 1.50
N PRO A 281 -6.28 21.59 1.60
CA PRO A 281 -6.57 22.81 0.87
C PRO A 281 -5.55 23.89 1.28
N GLU A 282 -4.96 24.57 0.28
CA GLU A 282 -4.03 25.66 0.54
C GLU A 282 -4.69 26.68 1.48
N ALA A 283 -3.99 27.08 2.53
CA ALA A 283 -4.35 28.29 3.24
C ALA A 283 -4.24 29.43 2.23
N HIS A 284 -5.37 29.86 1.66
CA HIS A 284 -5.40 31.04 0.81
C HIS A 284 -4.83 32.21 1.61
N GLY A 285 -3.58 32.57 1.30
CA GLY A 285 -2.93 33.80 1.76
C GLY A 285 -3.49 35.02 1.06
#